data_AF-F8FJD3-F1
#
_entry.id   AF-F8FJD3-F1
#
_cell.length_a   1.000
_cell.length_b   1.000
_cell.length_c   1.000
_cell.angle_alpha   90.00
_cell.angle_beta   90.00
_cell.angle_gamma   90.00
#
_symmetry.space_group_name_H-M   'P 1'
#
loop_
_entity.id
_entity.type
_entity.pdbx_description
1 polymer ?
#
loop_
_entity_poly.entity_id
_entity_poly.type
_entity_poly.pdbx_seq_one_letter_code
_entity_poly.pdbx_strand_id
1 'polypeptide(L)'
;MKPFLFNHQYNRIIQQARVLLSALQTSTDRKVVEAARYSAVSKSLEACPGLQGDALQLVERLGELQSTEEFQSYMNELAGYTFKFPAVTERQLKALFPKVKKLHLPGLEEMEERSLSYLAWTDPGGDKLFLVYPRRDAAGEGVRLTGIEGRFVSMNKKGICAFCKKTGEAALFTAVSKKKMAQNPDYFKAVGQYICVDSAACNARITELDVLDQFFDAVMG
;
A
#
# COMPACT_ATOMS: atom_id res chain seq x y z
N MET A 1 14.86 -14.62 11.86
CA MET A 1 15.04 -13.20 11.45
C MET A 1 13.94 -12.31 12.01
N LYS A 2 14.20 -11.00 12.15
CA LYS A 2 13.18 -9.98 12.47
C LYS A 2 12.47 -9.52 11.19
N PRO A 3 11.28 -8.91 11.28
CA PRO A 3 10.63 -8.29 10.12
C PRO A 3 11.50 -7.21 9.48
N PHE A 4 11.47 -7.15 8.15
CA PHE A 4 12.27 -6.21 7.36
C PHE A 4 11.54 -5.68 6.11
N LEU A 5 10.36 -6.23 5.78
CA LEU A 5 9.58 -5.82 4.61
C LEU A 5 8.36 -5.00 5.00
N PHE A 6 8.17 -3.85 4.36
CA PHE A 6 6.87 -3.20 4.34
C PHE A 6 5.92 -3.91 3.37
N ASN A 7 4.60 -3.76 3.56
CA ASN A 7 3.58 -4.39 2.73
C ASN A 7 3.79 -4.16 1.22
N HIS A 8 4.09 -2.91 0.80
CA HIS A 8 4.33 -2.60 -0.61
C HIS A 8 5.58 -3.31 -1.18
N GLN A 9 6.62 -3.49 -0.38
CA GLN A 9 7.84 -4.20 -0.78
C GLN A 9 7.58 -5.69 -0.93
N TYR A 10 6.88 -6.29 0.04
CA TYR A 10 6.40 -7.66 -0.05
C TYR A 10 5.58 -7.86 -1.33
N ASN A 11 4.56 -7.02 -1.57
CA ASN A 11 3.73 -7.10 -2.77
C ASN A 11 4.54 -6.97 -4.07
N ARG A 12 5.60 -6.14 -4.09
CA ARG A 12 6.49 -6.02 -5.24
C ARG A 12 7.25 -7.31 -5.49
N ILE A 13 7.79 -7.95 -4.46
CA ILE A 13 8.48 -9.24 -4.55
C ILE A 13 7.51 -10.33 -5.05
N ILE A 14 6.30 -10.41 -4.48
CA ILE A 14 5.26 -11.35 -4.91
C ILE A 14 4.86 -11.13 -6.37
N GLN A 15 4.79 -9.87 -6.81
CA GLN A 15 4.53 -9.55 -8.21
C GLN A 15 5.65 -10.07 -9.11
N GLN A 16 6.92 -9.87 -8.75
CA GLN A 16 8.05 -10.39 -9.54
C GLN A 16 8.09 -11.93 -9.53
N ALA A 17 7.78 -12.55 -8.40
CA ALA A 17 7.67 -14.01 -8.27
C ALA A 17 6.63 -14.60 -9.23
N ARG A 18 5.46 -13.99 -9.34
CA ARG A 18 4.42 -14.42 -10.29
C ARG A 18 4.86 -14.25 -11.74
N VAL A 19 5.56 -13.16 -12.06
CA VAL A 19 6.13 -12.94 -13.41
C VAL A 19 7.15 -14.02 -13.75
N LEU A 20 8.06 -14.35 -12.82
CA LEU A 20 9.06 -15.38 -13.02
C LEU A 20 8.42 -16.78 -13.18
N LEU A 21 7.48 -17.14 -12.31
CA LEU A 21 6.74 -18.40 -12.42
C LEU A 21 6.04 -18.52 -13.78
N SER A 22 5.39 -17.44 -14.24
CA SER A 22 4.75 -17.43 -15.55
C SER A 22 5.76 -17.63 -16.69
N ALA A 23 6.94 -17.01 -16.62
CA ALA A 23 7.99 -17.21 -17.62
C ALA A 23 8.48 -18.67 -17.64
N LEU A 24 8.66 -19.29 -16.47
CA LEU A 24 9.06 -20.70 -16.34
C LEU A 24 8.01 -21.66 -16.90
N GLN A 25 6.73 -21.35 -16.76
CA GLN A 25 5.63 -22.19 -17.24
C GLN A 25 5.35 -22.03 -18.74
N THR A 26 5.65 -20.86 -19.32
CA THR A 26 5.23 -20.52 -20.69
C THR A 26 6.36 -20.47 -21.70
N SER A 27 7.62 -20.44 -21.27
CA SER A 27 8.78 -20.33 -22.15
C SER A 27 9.74 -21.50 -21.99
N THR A 28 10.15 -22.08 -23.11
CA THR A 28 11.24 -23.07 -23.19
C THR A 28 12.59 -22.43 -23.56
N ASP A 29 12.61 -21.12 -23.87
CA ASP A 29 13.83 -20.40 -24.20
C ASP A 29 14.60 -20.05 -22.92
N ARG A 30 15.77 -20.68 -22.78
CA ARG A 30 16.66 -20.48 -21.64
C ARG A 30 17.05 -19.02 -21.44
N LYS A 31 17.29 -18.24 -22.50
CA LYS A 31 17.67 -16.83 -22.39
C LYS A 31 16.52 -15.98 -21.85
N VAL A 32 15.28 -16.29 -22.26
CA VAL A 32 14.08 -15.61 -21.76
C VAL A 32 13.91 -15.88 -20.26
N VAL A 33 14.07 -17.14 -19.85
CA VAL A 33 14.00 -17.54 -18.43
C VAL A 33 15.11 -16.88 -17.61
N GLU A 34 16.35 -16.89 -18.08
CA GLU A 34 17.48 -16.25 -17.40
C GLU A 34 17.27 -14.73 -17.25
N ALA A 35 16.77 -14.06 -18.30
CA ALA A 35 16.42 -12.65 -18.23
C ALA A 35 15.28 -12.37 -17.24
N ALA A 36 14.27 -13.24 -17.18
CA ALA A 36 13.17 -13.15 -16.22
C ALA A 36 13.68 -13.30 -14.78
N ARG A 37 14.60 -14.24 -14.52
CA ARG A 37 15.23 -14.45 -13.20
C ARG A 37 15.98 -13.20 -12.76
N TYR A 38 16.87 -12.70 -13.61
CA TYR A 38 17.65 -11.49 -13.34
C TYR A 38 16.72 -10.28 -13.07
N SER A 39 15.72 -10.07 -13.93
CA SER A 39 14.75 -8.98 -13.80
C SER A 39 13.95 -9.07 -12.50
N ALA A 40 13.51 -10.27 -12.12
CA ALA A 40 12.73 -10.50 -10.91
C ALA A 40 13.53 -10.17 -9.65
N VAL A 41 14.80 -10.60 -9.57
CA VAL A 41 15.68 -10.29 -8.45
C VAL A 41 16.02 -8.79 -8.42
N SER A 42 16.48 -8.20 -9.54
CA SER A 42 16.85 -6.78 -9.61
C SER A 42 15.72 -5.86 -9.14
N LYS A 43 14.51 -6.04 -9.68
CA LYS A 43 13.34 -5.23 -9.32
C LYS A 43 12.86 -5.44 -7.88
N SER A 44 13.15 -6.60 -7.30
CA SER A 44 12.84 -6.91 -5.90
C SER A 44 13.81 -6.21 -4.96
N LEU A 45 15.10 -6.19 -5.30
CA LEU A 45 16.14 -5.50 -4.53
C LEU A 45 16.02 -3.98 -4.64
N GLU A 46 15.71 -3.45 -5.82
CA GLU A 46 15.44 -2.01 -6.03
C GLU A 46 14.30 -1.50 -5.13
N ALA A 47 13.28 -2.32 -4.90
CA ALA A 47 12.16 -1.98 -4.00
C ALA A 47 12.52 -2.07 -2.50
N CYS A 48 13.63 -2.72 -2.18
CA CYS A 48 14.10 -2.96 -0.82
C CYS A 48 15.51 -2.39 -0.62
N PRO A 49 15.69 -1.04 -0.67
CA PRO A 49 17.01 -0.45 -0.52
C PRO A 49 17.58 -0.75 0.88
N GLY A 50 18.86 -1.11 0.94
CA GLY A 50 19.58 -1.31 2.20
C GLY A 50 19.42 -2.68 2.85
N LEU A 51 18.91 -3.70 2.14
CA LEU A 51 18.95 -5.09 2.60
C LEU A 51 20.40 -5.58 2.81
N GLN A 52 20.61 -6.36 3.86
CA GLN A 52 21.91 -6.94 4.21
C GLN A 52 21.73 -8.34 4.83
N GLY A 53 22.81 -9.13 4.82
CA GLY A 53 22.86 -10.45 5.46
C GLY A 53 21.76 -11.40 4.98
N ASP A 54 21.18 -12.14 5.93
CA ASP A 54 20.13 -13.14 5.65
C ASP A 54 18.91 -12.56 4.91
N ALA A 55 18.56 -11.29 5.16
CA ALA A 55 17.42 -10.65 4.50
C ALA A 55 17.68 -10.40 3.00
N LEU A 56 18.93 -10.06 2.64
CA LEU A 56 19.34 -9.92 1.24
C LEU A 56 19.30 -11.28 0.54
N GLN A 57 19.93 -12.30 1.15
CA GLN A 57 19.98 -13.66 0.61
C GLN A 57 18.57 -14.24 0.41
N LEU A 58 17.67 -13.98 1.37
CA LEU A 58 16.29 -14.43 1.25
C LEU A 58 15.59 -13.86 0.02
N VAL A 59 15.81 -12.57 -0.32
CA VAL A 59 15.21 -11.96 -1.52
C VAL A 59 15.89 -12.45 -2.80
N GLU A 60 17.21 -12.63 -2.79
CA GLU A 60 17.97 -13.14 -3.94
C GLU A 60 17.58 -14.57 -4.33
N ARG A 61 17.22 -15.41 -3.34
CA ARG A 61 16.72 -16.78 -3.53
C ARG A 61 15.53 -16.86 -4.50
N LEU A 62 14.80 -15.77 -4.71
CA LEU A 62 13.76 -15.67 -5.74
C LEU A 62 14.26 -16.13 -7.12
N GLY A 63 15.52 -15.79 -7.46
CA GLY A 63 16.14 -16.15 -8.73
C GLY A 63 16.44 -17.63 -8.90
N GLU A 64 16.36 -18.43 -7.83
CA GLU A 64 16.72 -19.85 -7.82
C GLU A 64 15.49 -20.77 -7.94
N LEU A 65 14.29 -20.24 -7.66
CA LEU A 65 13.03 -21.01 -7.63
C LEU A 65 12.67 -21.59 -9.00
N GLN A 66 12.11 -22.80 -9.02
CA GLN A 66 11.82 -23.58 -10.22
C GLN A 66 10.35 -24.01 -10.29
N SER A 67 9.75 -24.42 -9.17
CA SER A 67 8.42 -25.03 -9.16
C SER A 67 7.37 -24.18 -8.45
N THR A 68 6.10 -24.40 -8.80
CA THR A 68 4.96 -23.72 -8.16
C THR A 68 4.98 -23.88 -6.64
N GLU A 69 5.36 -25.06 -6.15
CA GLU A 69 5.47 -25.39 -4.72
C GLU A 69 6.57 -24.58 -4.04
N GLU A 70 7.74 -24.44 -4.68
CA GLU A 70 8.83 -23.60 -4.19
C GLU A 70 8.42 -22.13 -4.11
N PHE A 71 7.72 -21.62 -5.15
CA PHE A 71 7.16 -20.27 -5.11
C PHE A 71 6.16 -20.11 -3.96
N GLN A 72 5.24 -21.04 -3.77
CA GLN A 72 4.25 -20.94 -2.69
C GLN A 72 4.92 -20.96 -1.31
N SER A 73 5.88 -21.86 -1.10
CA SER A 73 6.66 -21.92 0.14
C SER A 73 7.44 -20.63 0.39
N TYR A 74 8.08 -20.11 -0.65
CA TYR A 74 8.81 -18.84 -0.61
C TYR A 74 7.91 -17.67 -0.21
N MET A 75 6.73 -17.54 -0.85
CA MET A 75 5.77 -16.46 -0.56
C MET A 75 5.27 -16.53 0.88
N ASN A 76 4.95 -17.73 1.38
CA ASN A 76 4.51 -17.96 2.75
C ASN A 76 5.60 -17.63 3.77
N GLU A 77 6.86 -18.02 3.50
CA GLU A 77 8.00 -17.68 4.35
C GLU A 77 8.21 -16.16 4.41
N LEU A 78 8.14 -15.48 3.25
CA LEU A 78 8.37 -14.05 3.15
C LEU A 78 7.31 -13.22 3.91
N ALA A 79 6.05 -13.69 3.92
CA ALA A 79 4.97 -13.09 4.72
C ALA A 79 5.25 -13.13 6.23
N GLY A 80 6.11 -14.04 6.70
CA GLY A 80 6.59 -14.10 8.07
C GLY A 80 7.43 -12.89 8.48
N TYR A 81 8.04 -12.20 7.51
CA TYR A 81 9.00 -11.11 7.73
C TYR A 81 8.45 -9.71 7.37
N THR A 82 7.14 -9.57 7.24
CA THR A 82 6.48 -8.27 6.99
C THR A 82 6.25 -7.50 8.30
N PHE A 83 6.48 -6.19 8.25
CA PHE A 83 6.08 -5.29 9.33
C PHE A 83 4.56 -5.26 9.44
N LYS A 84 4.07 -5.35 10.67
CA LYS A 84 2.67 -5.08 10.98
C LYS A 84 2.40 -3.59 10.84
N PHE A 85 1.19 -3.27 10.38
CA PHE A 85 0.64 -1.94 10.50
C PHE A 85 0.63 -1.51 11.98
N PRO A 86 0.95 -0.24 12.29
CA PRO A 86 0.98 0.21 13.67
C PRO A 86 -0.36 -0.03 14.35
N ALA A 87 -0.33 -0.60 15.56
CA ALA A 87 -1.54 -0.80 16.35
C ALA A 87 -2.26 0.54 16.55
N VAL A 88 -3.55 0.56 16.20
CA VAL A 88 -4.41 1.73 16.33
C VAL A 88 -5.46 1.48 17.39
N THR A 89 -5.66 2.46 18.26
CA THR A 89 -6.76 2.47 19.23
C THR A 89 -7.89 3.35 18.75
N GLU A 90 -9.11 3.10 19.21
CA GLU A 90 -10.24 3.98 18.94
C GLU A 90 -9.96 5.45 19.30
N ARG A 91 -9.27 5.66 20.43
CA ARG A 91 -8.91 6.99 20.92
C ARG A 91 -7.98 7.71 19.94
N GLN A 92 -7.00 7.00 19.39
CA GLN A 92 -6.11 7.55 18.37
C GLN A 92 -6.87 7.89 17.09
N LEU A 93 -7.75 6.98 16.63
CA LEU A 93 -8.56 7.23 15.43
C LEU A 93 -9.48 8.45 15.60
N LYS A 94 -10.19 8.56 16.73
CA LYS A 94 -11.01 9.73 17.05
C LYS A 94 -10.18 11.03 17.08
N ALA A 95 -8.94 10.98 17.58
CA ALA A 95 -8.04 12.13 17.59
C ALA A 95 -7.55 12.56 16.19
N LEU A 96 -7.49 11.64 15.21
CA LEU A 96 -7.14 11.98 13.82
C LEU A 96 -8.25 12.75 13.09
N PHE A 97 -9.50 12.60 13.53
CA PHE A 97 -10.69 13.19 12.88
C PHE A 97 -11.52 14.05 13.86
N PRO A 98 -10.93 15.11 14.47
CA PRO A 98 -11.56 15.86 15.55
C PRO A 98 -12.83 16.63 15.12
N LYS A 99 -13.03 16.83 13.81
CA LYS A 99 -14.20 17.53 13.25
C LYS A 99 -15.41 16.59 13.05
N VAL A 100 -15.23 15.28 13.21
CA VAL A 100 -16.26 14.27 12.96
C VAL A 100 -16.95 13.88 14.27
N LYS A 101 -18.12 14.46 14.53
CA LYS A 101 -18.86 14.28 15.80
C LYS A 101 -19.25 12.82 16.08
N LYS A 102 -19.55 12.04 15.05
CA LYS A 102 -19.93 10.62 15.14
C LYS A 102 -19.10 9.81 14.14
N LEU A 103 -17.86 9.53 14.51
CA LEU A 103 -16.98 8.69 13.71
C LEU A 103 -17.36 7.21 13.92
N HIS A 104 -17.90 6.58 12.88
CA HIS A 104 -18.05 5.13 12.84
C HIS A 104 -16.68 4.52 12.59
N LEU A 105 -16.22 3.67 13.51
CA LEU A 105 -14.91 3.03 13.43
C LEU A 105 -15.00 1.67 12.72
N PRO A 106 -13.95 1.25 12.00
CA PRO A 106 -13.87 -0.10 11.47
C PRO A 106 -13.69 -1.11 12.60
N GLY A 107 -14.03 -2.38 12.36
CA GLY A 107 -13.74 -3.47 13.29
C GLY A 107 -12.23 -3.69 13.39
N LEU A 108 -11.59 -3.13 14.41
CA LEU A 108 -10.13 -3.18 14.58
C LEU A 108 -9.60 -4.57 14.91
N GLU A 109 -10.43 -5.41 15.54
CA GLU A 109 -10.06 -6.78 15.96
C GLU A 109 -9.93 -7.76 14.77
N GLU A 110 -10.61 -7.47 13.66
CA GLU A 110 -10.63 -8.33 12.47
C GLU A 110 -9.61 -7.89 11.41
N MET A 111 -8.83 -6.85 11.69
CA MET A 111 -7.86 -6.31 10.73
C MET A 111 -6.62 -7.19 10.60
N GLU A 112 -6.34 -7.65 9.38
CA GLU A 112 -5.07 -8.30 9.09
C GLU A 112 -3.93 -7.27 9.02
N GLU A 113 -3.30 -7.00 10.16
CA GLU A 113 -2.31 -5.93 10.33
C GLU A 113 -1.10 -6.04 9.37
N ARG A 114 -0.73 -7.24 8.92
CA ARG A 114 0.48 -7.47 8.10
C ARG A 114 0.30 -7.08 6.64
N SER A 115 -0.93 -6.95 6.17
CA SER A 115 -1.27 -6.77 4.76
C SER A 115 -1.61 -5.31 4.41
N LEU A 116 -1.24 -4.34 5.26
CA LEU A 116 -1.68 -2.95 5.13
C LEU A 116 -0.52 -1.98 4.94
N SER A 117 -0.61 -1.17 3.90
CA SER A 117 0.15 0.07 3.72
C SER A 117 -0.61 1.27 4.28
N TYR A 118 -1.94 1.24 4.23
CA TYR A 118 -2.84 2.24 4.81
C TYR A 118 -4.12 1.58 5.31
N LEU A 119 -4.74 2.18 6.32
CA LEU A 119 -6.08 1.81 6.80
C LEU A 119 -7.11 2.70 6.12
N ALA A 120 -8.21 2.10 5.67
CA ALA A 120 -9.32 2.85 5.08
C ALA A 120 -10.66 2.19 5.34
N TRP A 121 -11.67 3.01 5.62
CA TRP A 121 -13.05 2.58 5.79
C TRP A 121 -14.02 3.69 5.39
N THR A 122 -15.22 3.31 4.97
CA THR A 122 -16.29 4.26 4.65
C THR A 122 -17.19 4.50 5.86
N ASP A 123 -17.90 5.62 5.86
CA ASP A 123 -19.02 5.82 6.77
C ASP A 123 -20.22 4.92 6.40
N PRO A 124 -21.26 4.81 7.25
CA PRO A 124 -22.45 4.01 6.93
C PRO A 124 -23.20 4.46 5.68
N GLY A 125 -23.11 5.74 5.31
CA GLY A 125 -23.70 6.27 4.07
C GLY A 125 -22.91 5.94 2.81
N GLY A 126 -21.65 5.52 2.96
CA GLY A 126 -20.75 5.19 1.85
C GLY A 126 -20.27 6.40 1.04
N ASP A 127 -20.65 7.62 1.41
CA ASP A 127 -20.31 8.86 0.69
C ASP A 127 -19.03 9.52 1.23
N LYS A 128 -18.49 9.01 2.34
CA LYS A 128 -17.24 9.45 2.94
C LYS A 128 -16.29 8.28 3.13
N LEU A 129 -15.02 8.56 2.86
CA LEU A 129 -13.93 7.64 3.14
C LEU A 129 -12.97 8.30 4.13
N PHE A 130 -12.55 7.51 5.12
CA PHE A 130 -11.50 7.84 6.05
C PHE A 130 -10.25 7.06 5.65
N LEU A 131 -9.13 7.76 5.47
CA LEU A 131 -7.80 7.18 5.23
C LEU A 131 -6.90 7.46 6.42
N VAL A 132 -6.18 6.46 6.88
CA VAL A 132 -5.14 6.57 7.90
C VAL A 132 -3.86 5.96 7.37
N TYR A 133 -2.79 6.77 7.34
CA TYR A 133 -1.52 6.38 6.75
C TYR A 133 -0.36 6.63 7.72
N PRO A 134 0.45 5.59 8.03
CA PRO A 134 1.66 5.73 8.83
C PRO A 134 2.76 6.37 8.00
N ARG A 135 3.26 7.52 8.45
CA ARG A 135 4.37 8.25 7.82
C ARG A 135 5.55 8.31 8.77
N ARG A 136 6.77 8.34 8.24
CA ARG A 136 7.95 8.66 9.08
C ARG A 136 7.80 10.08 9.59
N ASP A 137 8.09 10.27 10.87
CA ASP A 137 8.10 11.61 11.45
C ASP A 137 9.21 12.46 10.82
N ALA A 138 8.97 13.76 10.68
CA ALA A 138 9.93 14.72 10.14
C ALA A 138 11.19 14.84 11.02
N ALA A 139 11.08 14.52 12.31
CA ALA A 139 12.21 14.43 13.24
C ALA A 139 12.98 13.09 13.15
N GLY A 140 12.51 12.12 12.37
CA GLY A 140 13.20 10.85 12.14
C GLY A 140 13.05 9.80 13.25
N GLU A 141 12.41 10.12 14.38
CA GLU A 141 12.41 9.26 15.58
C GLU A 141 11.18 8.34 15.74
N GLY A 142 10.27 8.30 14.76
CA GLY A 142 9.10 7.42 14.86
C GLY A 142 8.17 7.39 13.66
N VAL A 143 7.07 6.65 13.83
CA VAL A 143 5.96 6.58 12.86
C VAL A 143 4.81 7.43 13.38
N ARG A 144 4.39 8.42 12.59
CA ARG A 144 3.25 9.27 12.86
C ARG A 144 2.06 8.86 12.00
N LEU A 145 0.93 8.58 12.62
CA LEU A 145 -0.33 8.36 11.90
C LEU A 145 -0.91 9.68 11.42
N THR A 146 -1.29 9.72 10.15
CA THR A 146 -1.97 10.87 9.54
C THR A 146 -3.32 10.44 9.03
N GLY A 147 -4.37 11.18 9.37
CA GLY A 147 -5.75 10.94 8.94
C GLY A 147 -6.22 11.97 7.90
N ILE A 148 -6.85 11.47 6.83
CA ILE A 148 -7.57 12.28 5.84
C ILE A 148 -8.99 11.74 5.70
N GLU A 149 -9.96 12.64 5.76
CA GLU A 149 -11.36 12.37 5.45
C GLU A 149 -11.73 13.09 4.16
N GLY A 150 -12.62 12.50 3.37
CA GLY A 150 -13.04 13.10 2.11
C GLY A 150 -14.30 12.47 1.54
N ARG A 151 -14.84 13.10 0.49
CA ARG A 151 -15.99 12.60 -0.25
C ARG A 151 -15.55 11.42 -1.10
N PHE A 152 -16.36 10.37 -1.12
CA PHE A 152 -16.12 9.14 -1.86
C PHE A 152 -17.32 8.86 -2.77
N VAL A 153 -17.08 8.85 -4.09
CA VAL A 153 -18.14 8.68 -5.08
C VAL A 153 -17.78 7.53 -6.00
N SER A 154 -18.52 6.42 -5.92
CA SER A 154 -18.34 5.29 -6.84
C SER A 154 -18.62 5.74 -8.28
N MET A 155 -17.77 5.27 -9.20
CA MET A 155 -17.98 5.49 -10.62
C MET A 155 -18.96 4.49 -11.23
N ASN A 156 -19.34 3.42 -10.50
CA ASN A 156 -20.13 2.29 -10.98
C ASN A 156 -19.59 1.68 -12.30
N LYS A 157 -18.27 1.79 -12.53
CA LYS A 157 -17.56 1.26 -13.70
C LYS A 157 -16.10 0.96 -13.35
N LYS A 158 -15.44 0.18 -14.21
CA LYS A 158 -14.01 -0.10 -14.07
C LYS A 158 -13.19 1.16 -14.33
N GLY A 159 -12.17 1.36 -13.49
CA GLY A 159 -11.18 2.40 -13.63
C GLY A 159 -9.79 1.89 -13.21
N ILE A 160 -8.79 2.75 -13.33
CA ILE A 160 -7.43 2.47 -12.85
C ILE A 160 -7.26 3.18 -11.51
N CYS A 161 -6.95 2.41 -10.46
CA CYS A 161 -6.67 2.99 -9.15
C CYS A 161 -5.33 3.74 -9.16
N ALA A 162 -5.32 4.96 -8.64
CA ALA A 162 -4.13 5.79 -8.51
C ALA A 162 -3.12 5.23 -7.51
N PHE A 163 -3.54 4.49 -6.48
CA PHE A 163 -2.63 3.92 -5.47
C PHE A 163 -2.00 2.61 -5.95
N CYS A 164 -2.79 1.58 -6.25
CA CYS A 164 -2.25 0.27 -6.63
C CYS A 164 -1.98 0.11 -8.14
N LYS A 165 -2.36 1.10 -8.96
CA LYS A 165 -2.20 1.09 -10.43
C LYS A 165 -2.86 -0.08 -11.14
N LYS A 166 -3.82 -0.76 -10.48
CA LYS A 166 -4.57 -1.88 -11.06
C LYS A 166 -5.95 -1.44 -11.53
N THR A 167 -6.41 -2.11 -12.57
CA THR A 167 -7.80 -1.99 -13.04
C THR A 167 -8.73 -2.71 -12.08
N GLY A 168 -9.84 -2.05 -11.73
CA GLY A 168 -10.86 -2.60 -10.85
C GLY A 168 -12.03 -1.64 -10.71
N GLU A 169 -12.93 -1.93 -9.78
CA GLU A 169 -13.95 -0.96 -9.39
C GLU A 169 -13.28 0.20 -8.66
N ALA A 170 -13.49 1.41 -9.16
CA ALA A 170 -12.86 2.62 -8.67
C ALA A 170 -13.90 3.67 -8.31
N ALA A 171 -13.57 4.48 -7.32
CA ALA A 171 -14.34 5.61 -6.85
C ALA A 171 -13.45 6.86 -6.83
N LEU A 172 -14.05 8.02 -7.09
CA LEU A 172 -13.38 9.29 -6.92
C LEU A 172 -13.36 9.63 -5.43
N PHE A 173 -12.16 9.66 -4.85
CA PHE A 173 -11.93 10.17 -3.52
C PHE A 173 -11.43 11.61 -3.58
N THR A 174 -12.13 12.53 -2.93
CA THR A 174 -11.82 13.96 -2.94
C THR A 174 -11.71 14.48 -1.51
N ALA A 175 -10.53 14.99 -1.16
CA ALA A 175 -10.25 15.59 0.14
C ALA A 175 -9.95 17.09 0.00
N VAL A 176 -10.37 17.87 1.00
CA VAL A 176 -10.09 19.31 1.04
C VAL A 176 -8.72 19.52 1.70
N SER A 177 -7.83 20.24 1.01
CA SER A 177 -6.49 20.56 1.50
C SER A 177 -6.56 21.45 2.74
N LYS A 178 -5.73 21.14 3.73
CA LYS A 178 -5.57 21.92 4.97
C LYS A 178 -4.69 23.15 4.78
N LYS A 179 -3.96 23.23 3.66
CA LYS A 179 -3.12 24.38 3.30
C LYS A 179 -3.99 25.57 2.92
N LYS A 180 -3.91 26.64 3.71
CA LYS A 180 -4.54 27.92 3.38
C LYS A 180 -3.67 28.69 2.39
N MET A 181 -4.27 29.27 1.36
CA MET A 181 -3.56 30.22 0.50
C MET A 181 -3.39 31.55 1.24
N ALA A 182 -2.17 32.06 1.32
CA ALA A 182 -1.85 33.31 2.02
C ALA A 182 -2.63 34.53 1.49
N GLN A 183 -3.02 34.51 0.21
CA GLN A 183 -3.72 35.60 -0.46
C GLN A 183 -5.25 35.47 -0.43
N ASN A 184 -5.82 34.32 -0.07
CA ASN A 184 -7.26 34.14 0.06
C ASN A 184 -7.58 33.03 1.10
N PRO A 185 -7.85 33.40 2.36
CA PRO A 185 -8.12 32.46 3.44
C PRO A 185 -9.35 31.58 3.23
N ASP A 186 -10.30 32.01 2.40
CA ASP A 186 -11.54 31.30 2.08
C ASP A 186 -11.40 30.35 0.89
N TYR A 187 -10.30 30.45 0.13
CA TYR A 187 -10.02 29.54 -0.97
C TYR A 187 -9.55 28.18 -0.44
N PHE A 188 -10.33 27.14 -0.72
CA PHE A 188 -9.98 25.76 -0.40
C PHE A 188 -9.64 24.98 -1.67
N LYS A 189 -8.47 24.31 -1.67
CA LYS A 189 -8.07 23.42 -2.75
C LYS A 189 -8.59 22.01 -2.46
N ALA A 190 -9.37 21.44 -3.37
CA ALA A 190 -9.72 20.02 -3.30
C ALA A 190 -8.70 19.18 -4.10
N VAL A 191 -8.29 18.03 -3.56
CA VAL A 191 -7.41 17.07 -4.21
C VAL A 191 -8.20 15.78 -4.42
N GLY A 192 -8.30 15.35 -5.68
CA GLY A 192 -9.06 14.18 -6.09
C GLY A 192 -8.16 13.09 -6.68
N GLN A 193 -8.43 11.83 -6.33
CA GLN A 193 -7.80 10.66 -6.94
C GLN A 193 -8.84 9.55 -7.15
N TYR A 194 -8.75 8.83 -8.26
CA TYR A 194 -9.53 7.62 -8.46
C TYR A 194 -8.85 6.47 -7.71
N ILE A 195 -9.52 5.87 -6.74
CA ILE A 195 -8.96 4.78 -5.91
C ILE A 195 -9.90 3.59 -5.84
N CYS A 196 -9.41 2.42 -5.43
CA CYS A 196 -10.23 1.22 -5.32
C CYS A 196 -11.38 1.43 -4.33
N VAL A 197 -12.55 0.86 -4.63
CA VAL A 197 -13.64 0.74 -3.67
C VAL A 197 -13.27 -0.22 -2.54
N ASP A 198 -12.68 -1.36 -2.89
CA ASP A 198 -12.14 -2.34 -1.93
C ASP A 198 -10.71 -1.93 -1.51
N SER A 199 -10.57 -1.41 -0.29
CA SER A 199 -9.30 -0.99 0.28
C SER A 199 -8.39 -2.17 0.64
N ALA A 200 -8.94 -3.34 0.98
CA ALA A 200 -8.16 -4.54 1.27
C ALA A 200 -7.51 -5.08 -0.02
N ALA A 201 -8.28 -5.19 -1.10
CA ALA A 201 -7.75 -5.55 -2.41
C ALA A 201 -6.73 -4.52 -2.92
N CYS A 202 -6.92 -3.23 -2.62
CA CYS A 202 -5.95 -2.20 -2.97
C CYS A 202 -4.62 -2.39 -2.22
N ASN A 203 -4.68 -2.60 -0.90
CA ASN A 203 -3.51 -2.85 -0.06
C ASN A 203 -2.77 -4.15 -0.44
N ALA A 204 -3.47 -5.19 -0.90
CA ALA A 204 -2.85 -6.41 -1.40
C ALA A 204 -2.15 -6.25 -2.77
N ARG A 205 -2.36 -5.12 -3.46
CA ARG A 205 -1.86 -4.86 -4.82
C ARG A 205 -0.90 -3.67 -4.91
N ILE A 206 -0.83 -2.83 -3.88
CA ILE A 206 0.04 -1.66 -3.85
C ILE A 206 1.50 -2.12 -3.81
N THR A 207 2.33 -1.63 -4.73
CA THR A 207 3.76 -1.97 -4.82
C THR A 207 4.68 -0.78 -4.61
N GLU A 208 4.13 0.44 -4.66
CA GLU A 208 4.85 1.71 -4.57
C GLU A 208 3.97 2.68 -3.78
N LEU A 209 4.59 3.57 -2.99
CA LEU A 209 3.86 4.50 -2.11
C LEU A 209 3.82 5.94 -2.65
N ASP A 210 4.58 6.27 -3.70
CA ASP A 210 4.78 7.64 -4.18
C ASP A 210 3.48 8.43 -4.37
N VAL A 211 2.45 7.82 -4.98
CA VAL A 211 1.16 8.51 -5.22
C VAL A 211 0.35 8.65 -3.93
N LEU A 212 0.48 7.70 -3.01
CA LEU A 212 -0.14 7.81 -1.68
C LEU A 212 0.55 8.92 -0.87
N ASP A 213 1.88 8.96 -0.86
CA ASP A 213 2.67 10.02 -0.21
C ASP A 213 2.32 11.40 -0.79
N GLN A 214 2.37 11.55 -2.11
CA GLN A 214 2.01 12.80 -2.80
C GLN A 214 0.57 13.23 -2.52
N PHE A 215 -0.38 12.30 -2.44
CA PHE A 215 -1.76 12.61 -2.09
C PHE A 215 -1.85 13.16 -0.66
N PHE A 216 -1.20 12.50 0.30
CA PHE A 216 -1.17 12.96 1.68
C PHE A 216 -0.49 14.32 1.82
N ASP A 217 0.62 14.57 1.12
CA ASP A 217 1.30 15.86 1.10
C ASP A 217 0.44 16.97 0.49
N ALA A 218 -0.21 16.70 -0.65
CA ALA A 218 -1.07 17.69 -1.31
C ALA A 218 -2.28 18.10 -0.45
N VAL A 219 -2.80 17.17 0.36
CA VAL A 219 -3.94 17.43 1.26
C VAL A 219 -3.48 18.05 2.58
N MET A 220 -2.37 17.61 3.16
CA MET A 220 -1.93 18.08 4.48
C MET A 220 -1.17 19.41 4.43
N GLY A 221 -0.45 19.69 3.34
CA GLY A 221 0.17 20.99 3.06
C GLY A 221 1.68 21.03 3.18
#